data_AF-A0A521I0P0-F1
#
_entry.id   AF-A0A521I0P0-F1
#
_cell.length_a   1.000
_cell.length_b   1.000
_cell.length_c   1.000
_cell.angle_alpha   90.00
_cell.angle_beta   90.00
_cell.angle_gamma   90.00
#
_symmetry.space_group_name_H-M   'P 1'
#
loop_
_entity.id
_entity.type
_entity.pdbx_description
1 polymer ?
#
loop_
_entity_poly.entity_id
_entity_poly.type
_entity_poly.pdbx_seq_one_letter_code
_entity_poly.pdbx_strand_id
1 'polypeptide(L)'
;MQTNEAFGMLLFLSIFELIGGAAFGAALRKLLRRDLSGMFFLIWGGGFAGIPLIIGAATFLSSGQPMFFYAQLFILLGAIITVMLLPGDFTLMGGEGNPIEITAILGAAMAMFGSVILLLTLREGLGIGLILGAGLAFLGAALLIGTAIRVLRSL
;
A
#
# COMPACT_ATOMS: atom_id res chain seq x y z
N MET A 1 -5.61 -18.21 -17.89
CA MET A 1 -5.61 -18.02 -16.43
C MET A 1 -7.04 -17.92 -15.97
N GLN A 2 -7.45 -18.74 -15.01
CA GLN A 2 -8.79 -18.62 -14.42
C GLN A 2 -8.85 -17.37 -13.53
N THR A 3 -10.01 -16.74 -13.38
CA THR A 3 -10.19 -15.51 -12.58
C THR A 3 -9.70 -15.67 -11.14
N ASN A 4 -9.93 -16.84 -10.53
CA ASN A 4 -9.47 -17.12 -9.17
C ASN A 4 -7.93 -17.19 -9.06
N GLU A 5 -7.26 -17.74 -10.08
CA GLU A 5 -5.79 -17.78 -10.13
C GLU A 5 -5.22 -16.37 -10.28
N ALA A 6 -5.84 -15.55 -11.11
CA ALA A 6 -5.45 -14.16 -11.32
C ALA A 6 -5.63 -13.31 -10.06
N PHE A 7 -6.74 -13.49 -9.36
CA PHE A 7 -7.00 -12.84 -8.09
C PHE A 7 -5.97 -13.27 -7.02
N GLY A 8 -5.66 -14.57 -6.93
CA GLY A 8 -4.62 -15.07 -6.02
C GLY A 8 -3.24 -14.49 -6.34
N MET A 9 -2.90 -14.40 -7.63
CA MET A 9 -1.66 -13.78 -8.07
C MET A 9 -1.63 -12.28 -7.76
N LEU A 10 -2.74 -11.55 -7.96
CA LEU A 10 -2.85 -10.15 -7.55
C LEU A 10 -2.53 -10.02 -6.06
N LEU A 11 -3.22 -10.78 -5.20
CA LEU A 11 -3.03 -10.70 -3.76
C LEU A 11 -1.57 -10.92 -3.37
N PHE A 12 -0.89 -11.88 -4.00
CA PHE A 12 0.52 -12.14 -3.76
C PHE A 12 1.41 -10.98 -4.21
N LEU A 13 1.27 -10.51 -5.45
CA LEU A 13 2.10 -9.44 -6.02
C LEU A 13 1.90 -8.12 -5.26
N SER A 14 0.68 -7.86 -4.80
CA SER A 14 0.33 -6.64 -4.08
C SER A 14 1.00 -6.50 -2.71
N ILE A 15 1.41 -7.59 -2.06
CA ILE A 15 2.21 -7.52 -0.83
C ILE A 15 3.55 -6.81 -1.12
N PHE A 16 4.19 -7.19 -2.22
CA PHE A 16 5.47 -6.62 -2.63
C PHE A 16 5.32 -5.19 -3.13
N GLU A 17 4.23 -4.87 -3.84
CA GLU A 17 3.91 -3.50 -4.27
C GLU A 17 3.66 -2.57 -3.09
N LEU A 18 2.97 -3.05 -2.06
CA LEU A 18 2.71 -2.30 -0.84
C LEU A 18 4.03 -1.99 -0.11
N ILE A 19 4.87 -3.01 0.08
CA ILE A 19 6.16 -2.89 0.77
C ILE A 19 7.13 -2.02 -0.04
N GLY A 20 7.27 -2.29 -1.34
CA GLY A 20 8.14 -1.55 -2.24
C GLY A 20 7.67 -0.11 -2.43
N GLY A 21 6.37 0.11 -2.55
CA GLY A 21 5.76 1.43 -2.61
C GLY A 21 5.95 2.24 -1.34
N ALA A 22 5.80 1.62 -0.17
CA ALA A 22 6.10 2.26 1.10
C ALA A 22 7.57 2.68 1.21
N ALA A 23 8.51 1.81 0.83
CA ALA A 23 9.93 2.13 0.81
C ALA A 23 10.25 3.29 -0.15
N PHE A 24 9.65 3.29 -1.34
CA PHE A 24 9.81 4.36 -2.33
C PHE A 24 9.22 5.68 -1.84
N GLY A 25 8.04 5.66 -1.22
CA GLY A 25 7.40 6.82 -0.60
C GLY A 25 8.24 7.40 0.54
N ALA A 26 8.82 6.56 1.40
CA ALA A 26 9.72 6.99 2.47
C ALA A 26 10.99 7.66 1.92
N ALA A 27 11.61 7.06 0.90
CA ALA A 27 12.78 7.63 0.25
C ALA A 27 12.47 8.98 -0.43
N LEU A 28 11.35 9.06 -1.15
CA LEU A 28 10.92 10.30 -1.81
C LEU A 28 10.61 11.40 -0.81
N ARG A 29 10.02 11.07 0.34
CA ARG A 29 9.80 12.01 1.45
C ARG A 29 11.11 12.58 1.99
N LYS A 30 12.13 11.73 2.21
CA LYS A 30 13.47 12.18 2.63
C LYS A 30 14.11 13.07 1.58
N LEU A 31 14.00 12.70 0.30
CA LEU A 31 14.50 13.50 -0.82
C LEU A 31 13.86 14.90 -0.86
N LEU A 32 12.53 15.00 -0.67
CA LEU A 32 11.80 16.27 -0.59
C LEU A 32 12.25 17.14 0.58
N ARG A 33 12.72 16.53 1.67
CA ARG A 33 13.34 17.20 2.83
C ARG A 33 14.84 17.47 2.66
N ARG A 34 15.41 17.20 1.47
CA ARG A 34 16.84 17.32 1.16
C ARG A 34 17.73 16.41 2.01
N ASP A 35 17.21 15.28 2.47
CA ASP A 35 17.96 14.23 3.15
C ASP A 35 18.20 13.05 2.19
N LEU A 36 19.48 12.70 1.99
CA LEU A 36 19.92 11.63 1.11
C LEU A 36 20.13 10.29 1.83
N SER A 37 19.92 10.23 3.15
CA SER A 37 20.07 8.99 3.94
C SER A 37 19.15 7.85 3.48
N GLY A 38 18.10 8.16 2.69
CA GLY A 38 17.10 7.22 2.21
C GLY A 38 17.32 6.61 0.81
N MET A 39 18.43 6.90 0.12
CA MET A 39 18.59 6.47 -1.29
C MET A 39 18.60 4.94 -1.49
N PHE A 40 19.02 4.17 -0.47
CA PHE A 40 18.90 2.70 -0.49
C PHE A 40 17.45 2.25 -0.66
N PHE A 41 16.50 2.90 0.03
CA PHE A 41 15.08 2.54 -0.04
C PHE A 41 14.44 2.88 -1.39
N LEU A 42 15.03 3.80 -2.15
CA LEU A 42 14.64 4.09 -3.55
C LEU A 42 14.97 2.90 -4.47
N ILE A 43 16.20 2.38 -4.38
CA ILE A 43 16.65 1.22 -5.17
C ILE A 43 15.91 -0.03 -4.71
N TRP A 44 15.82 -0.23 -3.40
CA TRP A 44 15.15 -1.38 -2.81
C TRP A 44 13.65 -1.39 -3.11
N GLY A 45 12.99 -0.24 -2.96
CA GLY A 45 11.58 -0.08 -3.31
C GLY A 45 11.34 -0.30 -4.80
N GLY A 46 12.23 0.18 -5.67
CA GLY A 46 12.18 -0.08 -7.11
C GLY A 46 12.30 -1.56 -7.46
N GLY A 47 13.15 -2.32 -6.77
CA GLY A 47 13.25 -3.77 -6.96
C GLY A 47 12.02 -4.52 -6.46
N PHE A 48 11.60 -4.24 -5.22
CA PHE A 48 10.47 -4.92 -4.58
C PHE A 48 9.13 -4.58 -5.22
N ALA A 49 8.92 -3.36 -5.72
CA ALA A 49 7.69 -3.02 -6.44
C ALA A 49 7.78 -3.28 -7.95
N GLY A 50 8.93 -3.00 -8.56
CA GLY A 50 9.10 -3.05 -10.01
C GLY A 50 9.04 -4.45 -10.60
N ILE A 51 9.63 -5.44 -9.93
CA ILE A 51 9.59 -6.85 -10.40
C ILE A 51 8.14 -7.38 -10.42
N PRO A 52 7.35 -7.28 -9.33
CA PRO A 52 5.93 -7.62 -9.35
C PRO A 52 5.11 -6.87 -10.40
N LEU A 53 5.43 -5.59 -10.61
CA LEU A 53 4.72 -4.77 -11.61
C LEU A 53 4.98 -5.27 -13.03
N ILE A 54 6.22 -5.65 -13.35
CA ILE A 54 6.58 -6.23 -14.65
C ILE A 54 5.92 -7.59 -14.84
N ILE A 55 5.96 -8.45 -13.82
CA ILE A 55 5.29 -9.76 -13.84
C ILE A 55 3.78 -9.56 -14.07
N GLY A 56 3.15 -8.70 -13.28
CA GLY A 56 1.74 -8.38 -13.39
C GLY A 56 1.35 -7.81 -14.74
N ALA A 57 2.15 -6.87 -15.28
CA ALA A 57 1.95 -6.34 -16.63
C ALA A 57 1.99 -7.47 -17.66
N ALA A 58 3.02 -8.33 -17.63
CA ALA A 58 3.17 -9.42 -18.57
C ALA A 58 2.02 -10.42 -18.47
N THR A 59 1.62 -10.81 -17.25
CA THR A 59 0.64 -11.88 -17.04
C THR A 59 -0.80 -11.40 -17.15
N PHE A 60 -1.18 -10.28 -16.54
CA PHE A 60 -2.56 -9.79 -16.58
C PHE A 60 -2.96 -9.20 -17.94
N LEU A 61 -2.06 -8.48 -18.61
CA LEU A 61 -2.35 -7.92 -19.92
C LEU A 61 -2.43 -9.01 -20.99
N SER A 62 -1.55 -10.01 -20.95
CA SER A 62 -1.58 -11.13 -21.91
C SER A 62 -2.75 -12.10 -21.69
N SER A 63 -3.27 -12.19 -20.47
CA SER A 63 -4.41 -13.05 -20.13
C SER A 63 -5.78 -12.37 -20.31
N GLY A 64 -5.83 -11.14 -20.83
CA GLY A 64 -7.07 -10.40 -21.06
C GLY A 64 -7.75 -9.89 -19.79
N GLN A 65 -6.99 -9.74 -18.69
CA GLN A 65 -7.51 -9.29 -17.40
C GLN A 65 -6.82 -8.01 -16.93
N PRO A 66 -6.87 -6.91 -17.71
CA PRO A 66 -6.11 -5.68 -17.44
C PRO A 66 -6.50 -4.99 -16.13
N MET A 67 -7.68 -5.30 -15.59
CA MET A 67 -8.15 -4.73 -14.33
C MET A 67 -7.29 -5.11 -13.13
N PHE A 68 -6.74 -6.32 -13.10
CA PHE A 68 -5.83 -6.72 -12.02
C PHE A 68 -4.51 -5.94 -12.10
N PHE A 69 -4.02 -5.63 -13.31
CA PHE A 69 -2.86 -4.75 -13.48
C PHE A 69 -3.13 -3.31 -13.03
N TYR A 70 -4.31 -2.76 -13.32
CA TYR A 70 -4.66 -1.43 -12.81
C TYR A 70 -4.79 -1.41 -11.29
N ALA A 71 -5.27 -2.50 -10.69
CA ALA A 71 -5.32 -2.64 -9.24
C ALA A 71 -3.91 -2.67 -8.62
N GLN A 72 -2.96 -3.37 -9.23
CA GLN A 72 -1.54 -3.33 -8.83
C GLN A 72 -0.98 -1.90 -8.85
N LEU A 73 -1.18 -1.19 -9.95
CA LEU A 73 -0.75 0.21 -10.07
C LEU A 73 -1.36 1.08 -8.97
N PHE A 74 -2.64 0.90 -8.69
CA PHE A 74 -3.32 1.66 -7.63
C PHE A 74 -2.74 1.36 -6.25
N ILE A 75 -2.45 0.09 -5.94
CA ILE A 75 -1.85 -0.30 -4.66
C ILE A 75 -0.46 0.30 -4.52
N LEU A 76 0.37 0.18 -5.56
CA LEU A 76 1.73 0.73 -5.56
C LEU A 76 1.73 2.26 -5.39
N LEU A 77 1.02 2.99 -6.25
CA LEU A 77 0.96 4.45 -6.20
C LEU A 77 0.34 4.93 -4.89
N GLY A 78 -0.66 4.21 -4.41
CA GLY A 78 -1.30 4.45 -3.14
C GLY A 78 -0.35 4.37 -1.95
N ALA A 79 0.43 3.28 -1.88
CA ALA A 79 1.45 3.11 -0.85
C ALA A 79 2.50 4.22 -0.92
N ILE A 80 2.96 4.59 -2.12
CA ILE A 80 3.92 5.68 -2.32
C ILE A 80 3.36 7.00 -1.80
N ILE A 81 2.18 7.41 -2.29
CA ILE A 81 1.56 8.69 -1.95
C ILE A 81 1.30 8.77 -0.46
N THR A 82 0.78 7.70 0.14
CA THR A 82 0.40 7.74 1.55
C THR A 82 1.61 7.86 2.47
N VAL A 83 2.68 7.10 2.19
CA VAL A 83 3.91 7.21 2.99
C VAL A 83 4.61 8.54 2.73
N MET A 84 4.64 9.01 1.48
CA MET A 84 5.26 10.28 1.12
C MET A 84 4.57 11.47 1.80
N LEU A 85 3.23 11.49 1.80
CA LEU A 85 2.40 12.58 2.30
C LEU A 85 2.00 12.45 3.77
N LEU A 86 2.44 11.39 4.47
CA LEU A 86 2.15 11.24 5.88
C LEU A 86 2.53 12.54 6.62
N PRO A 87 1.68 13.13 7.48
CA PRO A 87 2.02 14.39 8.13
C PRO A 87 3.24 14.23 9.04
N GLY A 88 4.04 15.29 9.16
CA GLY A 88 5.24 15.30 10.00
C GLY A 88 4.94 15.01 11.48
N ASP A 89 3.76 15.38 11.95
CA ASP A 89 3.35 15.23 13.36
C ASP A 89 3.26 13.75 13.78
N PHE A 90 2.93 12.85 12.85
CA PHE A 90 2.97 11.40 13.08
C PHE A 90 4.39 10.86 13.23
N THR A 91 5.40 11.60 12.75
CA THR A 91 6.82 11.23 12.77
C THR A 91 7.62 11.96 13.85
N LEU A 92 7.17 13.14 14.28
CA LEU A 92 7.89 14.01 15.22
C LEU A 92 7.68 13.60 16.68
N MET A 93 6.64 12.85 17.02
CA MET A 93 6.34 12.44 18.40
C MET A 93 7.30 11.42 19.03
N GLY A 94 8.31 10.92 18.29
CA GLY A 94 9.30 10.01 18.90
C GLY A 94 10.54 9.69 18.06
N GLY A 95 10.80 10.45 16.99
CA GLY A 95 11.86 10.14 16.02
C GLY A 95 11.44 9.15 14.94
N GLU A 96 12.28 9.00 13.91
CA GLU A 96 12.07 8.03 12.83
C GLU A 96 11.89 6.61 13.39
N GLY A 97 10.82 5.91 12.98
CA GLY A 97 10.55 4.55 13.42
C GLY A 97 9.73 4.45 14.72
N ASN A 98 9.12 5.54 15.17
CA ASN A 98 8.17 5.53 16.29
C ASN A 98 7.00 4.55 15.98
N PRO A 99 6.58 3.72 16.95
CA PRO A 99 5.37 2.89 16.83
C PRO A 99 4.12 3.61 16.29
N ILE A 100 3.95 4.91 16.56
CA ILE A 100 2.85 5.75 16.04
C ILE A 100 2.95 5.91 14.52
N GLU A 101 4.15 6.19 13.99
CA GLU A 101 4.41 6.28 12.55
C GLU A 101 4.14 4.94 11.86
N ILE A 102 4.66 3.85 12.43
CA ILE A 102 4.47 2.49 11.90
C ILE A 102 2.97 2.13 11.86
N THR A 103 2.22 2.47 12.90
CA THR A 103 0.78 2.17 12.98
C THR A 103 -0.02 2.97 11.94
N ALA A 104 0.34 4.24 11.69
CA ALA A 104 -0.31 5.05 10.67
C ALA A 104 -0.04 4.50 9.26
N ILE A 105 1.22 4.14 8.96
CA ILE A 105 1.60 3.56 7.67
C ILE A 105 0.88 2.23 7.45
N LEU A 106 0.87 1.36 8.45
CA LEU A 106 0.17 0.08 8.39
C LEU A 106 -1.33 0.27 8.19
N GLY A 107 -1.94 1.20 8.94
CA GLY A 107 -3.35 1.53 8.82
C GLY A 107 -3.73 2.01 7.42
N ALA A 108 -2.94 2.92 6.85
CA ALA A 108 -3.13 3.38 5.48
C ALA A 108 -2.98 2.27 4.45
N ALA A 109 -1.92 1.48 4.56
CA ALA A 109 -1.63 0.37 3.67
C ALA A 109 -2.78 -0.65 3.64
N MET A 110 -3.31 -0.99 4.82
CA MET A 110 -4.48 -1.87 4.97
C MET A 110 -5.77 -1.24 4.43
N ALA A 111 -5.99 0.06 4.69
CA ALA A 111 -7.15 0.78 4.17
C ALA A 111 -7.18 0.76 2.63
N MET A 112 -6.04 1.03 2.01
CA MET A 112 -5.90 1.04 0.56
C MET A 112 -6.01 -0.35 -0.06
N PHE A 113 -5.25 -1.32 0.47
CA PHE A 113 -5.26 -2.68 -0.06
C PHE A 113 -6.65 -3.33 0.08
N GLY A 114 -7.30 -3.13 1.24
CA GLY A 114 -8.67 -3.60 1.47
C GLY A 114 -9.68 -2.97 0.52
N SER A 115 -9.58 -1.66 0.29
CA SER A 115 -10.48 -0.95 -0.63
C SER A 115 -10.34 -1.43 -2.08
N VAL A 116 -9.12 -1.76 -2.51
CA VAL A 116 -8.87 -2.31 -3.86
C VAL A 116 -9.48 -3.69 -4.01
N ILE A 117 -9.25 -4.56 -3.03
CA ILE A 117 -9.86 -5.90 -3.02
C ILE A 117 -11.38 -5.78 -3.06
N LEU A 118 -11.96 -4.92 -2.23
CA LEU A 118 -13.41 -4.67 -2.16
C LEU A 118 -13.96 -4.23 -3.52
N LEU A 119 -13.32 -3.25 -4.18
CA LEU A 119 -13.76 -2.74 -5.47
C LEU A 119 -13.67 -3.77 -6.59
N LEU A 120 -12.62 -4.60 -6.60
CA LEU A 120 -12.46 -5.67 -7.57
C LEU A 120 -13.48 -6.79 -7.35
N THR A 121 -13.71 -7.19 -6.10
CA THR A 121 -14.67 -8.26 -5.78
C THR A 121 -16.12 -7.85 -5.87
N LEU A 122 -16.45 -6.57 -5.64
CA LEU A 122 -17.78 -6.02 -5.95
C LEU A 122 -18.10 -6.16 -7.45
N ARG A 123 -17.10 -6.03 -8.32
CA ARG A 123 -17.27 -6.16 -9.76
C ARG A 123 -17.37 -7.61 -10.22
N GLU A 124 -16.61 -8.52 -9.61
CA GLU A 124 -16.56 -9.93 -10.02
C GLU A 124 -17.51 -10.86 -9.25
N GLY A 125 -18.23 -10.34 -8.24
CA GLY A 125 -19.21 -11.11 -7.47
C GLY A 125 -18.60 -12.12 -6.50
N LEU A 126 -17.30 -12.02 -6.22
CA LEU A 126 -16.57 -12.93 -5.33
C LEU A 126 -16.81 -12.55 -3.86
N GLY A 127 -17.84 -13.12 -3.24
CA GLY A 127 -18.28 -12.77 -1.88
C GLY A 127 -17.21 -12.84 -0.78
N ILE A 128 -16.27 -13.79 -0.87
CA ILE A 128 -15.18 -13.94 0.13
C ILE A 128 -14.20 -12.76 0.06
N GLY A 129 -13.81 -12.32 -1.14
CA GLY A 129 -12.91 -11.19 -1.28
C GLY A 129 -13.58 -9.87 -0.86
N LEU A 130 -14.90 -9.78 -0.96
CA LEU A 130 -15.68 -8.65 -0.46
C LEU A 130 -15.55 -8.51 1.06
N ILE A 131 -15.67 -9.62 1.79
CA ILE A 131 -15.52 -9.66 3.26
C ILE A 131 -14.07 -9.34 3.66
N LEU A 132 -13.09 -9.96 2.99
CA LEU A 132 -11.68 -9.73 3.26
C LEU A 132 -11.28 -8.27 2.97
N GLY A 133 -11.69 -7.74 1.82
CA GLY A 133 -11.43 -6.36 1.41
C GLY A 133 -12.07 -5.36 2.37
N ALA A 134 -13.34 -5.55 2.72
CA ALA A 134 -14.04 -4.72 3.70
C ALA A 134 -13.35 -4.77 5.07
N GLY A 135 -13.06 -5.96 5.58
CA GLY A 135 -12.43 -6.14 6.89
C GLY A 135 -11.06 -5.47 6.97
N LEU A 136 -10.23 -5.65 5.93
CA LEU A 136 -8.92 -5.03 5.86
C LEU A 136 -9.02 -3.49 5.75
N ALA A 137 -9.97 -3.00 4.95
CA ALA A 137 -10.20 -1.57 4.79
C ALA A 137 -10.64 -0.90 6.10
N PHE A 138 -11.61 -1.50 6.79
CA PHE A 138 -12.12 -1.02 8.07
C PHE A 138 -11.07 -1.09 9.18
N LEU A 139 -10.29 -2.18 9.26
CA LEU A 139 -9.21 -2.29 10.23
C LEU A 139 -8.14 -1.24 9.98
N GLY A 140 -7.77 -1.01 8.72
CA GLY A 140 -6.84 0.06 8.34
C GLY A 140 -7.32 1.45 8.73
N ALA A 141 -8.60 1.75 8.46
CA ALA A 141 -9.22 3.01 8.85
C ALA A 141 -9.27 3.18 10.39
N ALA A 142 -9.57 2.11 11.13
CA ALA A 142 -9.59 2.14 12.59
C ALA A 142 -8.19 2.44 13.17
N LEU A 143 -7.13 1.86 12.60
CA LEU A 143 -5.76 2.15 13.00
C LEU A 143 -5.38 3.62 12.71
N LEU A 144 -5.77 4.15 11.54
CA LEU A 144 -5.53 5.55 11.19
C LEU A 144 -6.24 6.52 12.15
N ILE A 145 -7.54 6.30 12.40
CA ILE A 145 -8.33 7.11 13.32
C ILE A 145 -7.75 7.02 14.75
N GLY A 146 -7.42 5.82 15.21
CA GLY A 146 -6.80 5.61 16.52
C GLY A 146 -5.46 6.34 16.65
N THR A 147 -4.65 6.34 15.59
CA THR A 147 -3.37 7.06 15.57
C THR A 147 -3.58 8.57 15.56
N ALA A 148 -4.52 9.09 14.77
CA ALA A 148 -4.88 10.50 14.74
C ALA A 148 -5.36 11.00 16.11
N ILE A 149 -6.20 10.22 16.81
CA ILE A 149 -6.66 10.55 18.16
C ILE A 149 -5.50 10.60 19.16
N ARG A 150 -4.54 9.66 19.07
CA ARG A 150 -3.35 9.66 19.96
C ARG A 150 -2.50 10.90 19.74
N VAL A 151 -2.24 11.27 18.48
CA VAL A 151 -1.50 12.49 18.14
C VAL A 151 -2.24 13.72 18.66
N LEU A 152 -3.56 13.83 18.44
CA LEU A 152 -4.35 14.97 18.91
C LEU A 152 -4.38 15.11 20.45
N ARG A 153 -4.31 14.00 21.19
CA ARG A 153 -4.29 14.01 22.67
C ARG A 153 -2.93 14.34 23.29
N SER A 154 -1.87 14.39 22.48
CA SER A 154 -0.51 14.65 22.95
C SER A 154 0.03 16.01 22.50
N LEU A 155 -0.81 16.81 21.83
CA LEU A 155 -0.68 18.26 21.63
C LEU A 155 -1.36 19.01 22.77
#